data_AF-A0AAW5ECQ9-F1
#
_entry.id   AF-A0AAW5ECQ9-F1
#
_cell.length_a   1.000
_cell.length_b   1.000
_cell.length_c   1.000
_cell.angle_alpha   90.00
_cell.angle_beta   90.00
_cell.angle_gamma   90.00
#
_symmetry.space_group_name_H-M   'P 1'
#
loop_
_entity.id
_entity.type
_entity.pdbx_description
1 polymer ?
#
loop_
_entity_poly.entity_id
_entity_poly.type
_entity_poly.pdbx_seq_one_letter_code
_entity_poly.pdbx_strand_id
1 'polypeptide(L)'
;MYAFAIYQAYASVNENNILYDIEQIRYLRVRAANMGQLNTIENNTVQVIATFDHSPFVEMVIHDIEKLGVLPQNIVALPLENLDSGAHIIDTIHRADGRSVLDGAMMGATIFAVLGAIYGFVLYWGPIIWGLIGLAGGFILGLIIELALSKKKLKVFASRKSEVIIEVMCDSSLKNQLIKVLKSRKANGYVVIPQRLTSTT
;
A
#
# COMPACT_ATOMS: atom_id res chain seq x y z
N MET A 1 -11.37 -18.34 -22.90
CA MET A 1 -10.00 -18.63 -22.42
C MET A 1 -9.26 -17.36 -21.98
N TYR A 2 -9.18 -16.30 -22.80
CA TYR A 2 -8.42 -15.08 -22.47
C TYR A 2 -8.95 -14.25 -21.28
N ALA A 3 -10.27 -14.12 -21.11
CA ALA A 3 -10.85 -13.35 -20.00
C ALA A 3 -10.49 -13.94 -18.62
N PHE A 4 -10.41 -15.26 -18.53
CA PHE A 4 -10.02 -15.97 -17.32
C PHE A 4 -8.55 -15.70 -16.96
N ALA A 5 -7.65 -15.70 -17.95
CA ALA A 5 -6.24 -15.39 -17.73
C ALA A 5 -6.03 -13.95 -17.25
N ILE A 6 -6.78 -12.99 -17.79
CA ILE A 6 -6.75 -11.59 -17.35
C ILE A 6 -7.23 -11.46 -15.91
N TYR A 7 -8.34 -12.13 -15.56
CA TYR A 7 -8.86 -12.13 -14.20
C TYR A 7 -7.88 -12.76 -13.20
N GLN A 8 -7.31 -13.91 -13.53
CA GLN A 8 -6.31 -14.57 -12.68
C GLN A 8 -5.05 -13.72 -12.51
N ALA A 9 -4.55 -13.10 -13.57
CA ALA A 9 -3.39 -12.22 -13.48
C ALA A 9 -3.67 -11.04 -12.55
N TYR A 10 -4.85 -10.43 -12.67
CA TYR A 10 -5.28 -9.35 -11.79
C TYR A 10 -5.39 -9.81 -10.32
N ALA A 11 -6.10 -10.91 -10.06
CA ALA A 11 -6.28 -11.43 -8.71
C ALA A 11 -4.94 -11.78 -8.06
N SER A 12 -4.07 -12.47 -8.80
CA SER A 12 -2.73 -12.83 -8.34
C SER A 12 -1.87 -11.60 -7.98
N VAL A 13 -1.93 -10.53 -8.78
CA VAL A 13 -1.19 -9.29 -8.46
C VAL A 13 -1.71 -8.65 -7.18
N ASN A 14 -3.03 -8.61 -6.97
CA ASN A 14 -3.61 -8.04 -5.77
C ASN A 14 -3.27 -8.87 -4.51
N GLU A 15 -3.40 -10.20 -4.61
CA GLU A 15 -3.05 -11.13 -3.54
C GLU A 15 -1.56 -11.06 -3.19
N ASN A 16 -0.67 -11.01 -4.18
CA ASN A 16 0.77 -10.92 -3.96
C ASN A 16 1.16 -9.59 -3.27
N ASN A 17 0.52 -8.48 -3.63
CA ASN A 17 0.76 -7.19 -2.95
C ASN A 17 0.35 -7.25 -1.47
N ILE A 18 -0.78 -7.89 -1.16
CA ILE A 18 -1.23 -8.07 0.24
C ILE A 18 -0.24 -8.92 1.02
N LEU A 19 0.21 -10.03 0.42
CA LEU A 19 1.16 -10.93 1.06
C LEU A 19 2.50 -10.22 1.32
N TYR A 20 2.95 -9.41 0.38
CA TYR A 20 4.17 -8.61 0.53
C TYR A 20 4.10 -7.71 1.76
N ASP A 21 2.99 -6.99 1.97
CA ASP A 21 2.83 -6.13 3.15
C ASP A 21 2.89 -6.92 4.46
N ILE A 22 2.21 -8.09 4.51
CA ILE A 22 2.21 -8.96 5.69
C ILE A 22 3.62 -9.47 6.01
N GLU A 23 4.35 -9.93 4.99
CA GLU A 23 5.72 -10.42 5.18
C GLU A 23 6.69 -9.30 5.52
N GLN A 24 6.52 -8.10 4.96
CA GLN A 24 7.34 -6.94 5.30
C GLN A 24 7.14 -6.55 6.78
N ILE A 25 5.89 -6.49 7.27
CA ILE A 25 5.59 -6.24 8.69
C ILE A 25 6.26 -7.29 9.58
N ARG A 26 6.13 -8.57 9.23
CA ARG A 26 6.73 -9.67 9.99
C ARG A 26 8.25 -9.56 10.02
N TYR A 27 8.87 -9.31 8.87
CA TYR A 27 10.32 -9.14 8.74
C TYR A 27 10.83 -7.99 9.62
N LEU A 28 10.19 -6.82 9.54
CA LEU A 28 10.58 -5.64 10.33
C LEU A 28 10.44 -5.90 11.84
N ARG A 29 9.35 -6.56 12.27
CA ARG A 29 9.14 -6.91 13.69
C ARG A 29 10.19 -7.89 14.20
N VAL A 30 10.52 -8.92 13.43
CA VAL A 30 11.58 -9.89 13.79
C VAL A 30 12.95 -9.23 13.79
N ARG A 31 13.25 -8.37 12.81
CA ARG A 31 14.50 -7.59 12.75
C ARG A 31 14.65 -6.69 13.98
N ALA A 32 13.60 -5.96 14.34
CA ALA A 32 13.60 -5.10 15.53
C ALA A 32 13.75 -5.88 16.84
N ALA A 33 13.11 -7.05 16.97
CA ALA A 33 13.25 -7.90 18.15
C ALA A 33 14.66 -8.51 18.30
N ASN A 34 15.29 -8.88 17.19
CA ASN A 34 16.66 -9.42 17.18
C ASN A 34 17.71 -8.33 17.38
N MET A 35 17.43 -7.09 17.00
CA MET A 35 18.26 -5.93 17.31
C MET A 35 18.02 -5.52 18.76
N GLY A 36 18.69 -6.20 19.69
CA GLY A 36 18.75 -5.77 21.09
C GLY A 36 19.19 -4.30 21.16
N GLN A 37 18.45 -3.48 21.91
CA GLN A 37 18.73 -2.05 22.09
C GLN A 37 20.11 -1.83 22.72
N LEU A 38 21.13 -1.60 21.89
CA LEU A 38 22.41 -1.07 22.34
C LEU A 38 22.36 0.44 22.28
N ASN A 39 21.81 1.04 23.35
CA ASN A 39 21.98 2.45 23.65
C ASN A 39 23.44 2.70 24.04
N THR A 40 24.29 3.01 23.07
CA THR A 40 25.47 3.82 23.38
C THR A 40 25.16 5.22 22.90
N ILE A 41 24.66 6.04 23.83
CA ILE A 41 24.57 7.49 23.64
C ILE A 41 26.01 7.99 23.57
N GLU A 42 26.62 7.91 22.38
CA GLU A 42 27.86 8.64 22.11
C GLU A 42 27.52 10.12 21.98
N ASN A 43 28.33 10.96 22.63
CA ASN A 43 28.12 12.39 22.84
C ASN A 43 27.98 13.25 21.57
N ASN A 44 28.00 12.67 20.36
CA ASN A 44 27.85 13.38 19.07
C ASN A 44 26.85 12.72 18.09
N THR A 45 25.99 11.83 18.58
CA THR A 45 25.03 11.11 17.73
C THR A 45 23.76 11.94 17.48
N VAL A 46 23.29 11.96 16.24
CA VAL A 46 22.03 12.57 15.81
C VAL A 46 21.02 11.47 15.54
N GLN A 47 19.82 11.64 16.07
CA GLN A 47 18.69 10.73 15.85
C GLN A 47 17.76 11.33 14.79
N VAL A 48 17.52 10.55 13.74
CA VAL A 48 16.60 10.91 12.65
C VAL A 48 15.49 9.89 12.60
N ILE A 49 14.25 10.36 12.67
CA ILE A 49 13.05 9.54 12.50
C ILE A 49 12.45 9.86 11.14
N ALA A 50 12.16 8.86 10.35
CA ALA A 50 11.50 8.99 9.05
C ALA A 50 10.28 8.08 8.97
N THR A 51 9.25 8.53 8.27
CA THR A 51 8.03 7.77 8.05
C THR A 51 7.92 7.33 6.60
N PHE A 52 7.51 6.10 6.40
CA PHE A 52 7.33 5.45 5.10
C PHE A 52 5.98 4.73 5.05
N ASP A 53 5.53 4.46 3.83
CA ASP A 53 4.41 3.54 3.55
C ASP A 53 4.99 2.15 3.23
N HIS A 54 4.16 1.10 3.33
CA HIS A 54 4.56 -0.24 2.91
C HIS A 54 5.01 -0.23 1.45
N SER A 55 6.30 -0.47 1.25
CA SER A 55 6.90 -0.43 -0.07
C SER A 55 8.31 -1.03 -0.07
N PRO A 56 8.81 -1.46 -1.25
CA PRO A 56 10.20 -1.86 -1.42
C PRO A 56 11.21 -0.75 -1.11
N PHE A 57 10.77 0.50 -1.04
CA PHE A 57 11.64 1.63 -0.69
C PHE A 57 12.14 1.56 0.75
N VAL A 58 11.39 0.92 1.66
CA VAL A 58 11.83 0.69 3.05
C VAL A 58 13.07 -0.20 3.07
N GLU A 59 13.05 -1.32 2.36
CA GLU A 59 14.19 -2.24 2.29
C GLU A 59 15.39 -1.59 1.59
N MET A 60 15.14 -0.87 0.50
CA MET A 60 16.19 -0.12 -0.20
C MET A 60 16.83 0.96 0.69
N VAL A 61 16.04 1.71 1.46
CA VAL A 61 16.57 2.78 2.31
C VAL A 61 17.40 2.20 3.45
N ILE A 62 16.96 1.10 4.07
CA ILE A 62 17.73 0.40 5.11
C ILE A 62 19.08 -0.03 4.55
N HIS A 63 19.09 -0.66 3.37
CA HIS A 63 20.33 -1.10 2.72
C HIS A 63 21.26 0.06 2.33
N ASP A 64 20.71 1.15 1.82
CA ASP A 64 21.49 2.34 1.47
C ASP A 64 22.10 2.99 2.72
N ILE A 65 21.38 3.00 3.84
CA ILE A 65 21.86 3.53 5.12
C ILE A 65 22.98 2.63 5.69
N GLU A 66 22.84 1.31 5.59
CA GLU A 66 23.90 0.37 5.97
C GLU A 66 25.16 0.56 5.11
N LYS A 67 25.00 0.80 3.79
CA LYS A 67 26.11 1.13 2.88
C LYS A 67 26.80 2.46 3.18
N LEU A 68 26.09 3.42 3.75
CA LEU A 68 26.68 4.70 4.19
C LEU A 68 27.58 4.53 5.43
N GLY A 69 27.65 3.34 6.03
CA GLY A 69 28.49 3.04 7.18
C GLY A 69 27.77 3.13 8.53
N VAL A 70 26.44 3.25 8.53
CA VAL A 70 25.66 3.14 9.76
C VAL A 70 25.50 1.66 10.11
N LEU A 71 25.86 1.27 11.33
CA LEU A 71 25.71 -0.12 11.74
C LEU A 71 24.23 -0.52 11.76
N PRO A 72 23.87 -1.75 11.34
CA PRO A 72 22.49 -2.22 11.32
C PRO A 72 21.77 -2.09 12.67
N GLN A 73 22.51 -2.24 13.77
CA GLN A 73 22.02 -2.08 15.14
C GLN A 73 21.51 -0.67 15.49
N ASN A 74 21.93 0.35 14.74
CA ASN A 74 21.51 1.74 14.93
C ASN A 74 20.33 2.12 14.02
N ILE A 75 19.76 1.15 13.28
CA ILE A 75 18.67 1.35 12.31
C ILE A 75 17.47 0.52 12.75
N VAL A 76 16.58 1.14 13.52
CA VAL A 76 15.34 0.51 13.97
C VAL A 76 14.24 0.84 12.99
N ALA A 77 13.59 -0.17 12.42
CA ALA A 77 12.44 0.01 11.54
C ALA A 77 11.26 -0.77 12.11
N LEU A 78 10.17 -0.07 12.43
CA LEU A 78 9.00 -0.60 13.09
C LEU A 78 7.74 -0.29 12.29
N PRO A 79 6.86 -1.28 12.04
CA PRO A 79 5.54 -1.03 11.50
C PRO A 79 4.69 -0.27 12.54
N LEU A 80 3.95 0.74 12.07
CA LEU A 80 2.99 1.51 12.83
C LEU A 80 1.61 0.86 12.75
N GLU A 81 0.97 0.70 13.90
CA GLU A 81 -0.44 0.33 13.97
C GLU A 81 -1.28 1.63 14.05
N ASN A 82 -2.09 1.88 13.03
CA ASN A 82 -2.98 3.05 13.00
C ASN A 82 -4.16 2.83 13.96
N LEU A 83 -4.38 3.76 14.90
CA LEU A 83 -5.48 3.67 15.89
C LEU A 83 -6.87 4.00 15.32
N ASP A 84 -6.99 4.34 14.04
CA ASP A 84 -8.27 4.70 13.40
C ASP A 84 -9.20 3.50 13.27
N SER A 85 -10.09 3.41 14.25
CA SER A 85 -11.07 2.37 14.56
C SER A 85 -12.42 2.52 13.82
N GLY A 86 -12.51 3.35 12.78
CA GLY A 86 -13.71 3.44 11.94
C GLY A 86 -13.59 2.74 10.58
N ALA A 87 -12.36 2.53 10.11
CA ALA A 87 -12.12 1.93 8.80
C ALA A 87 -11.97 0.42 8.87
N HIS A 88 -11.55 -0.18 9.98
CA HIS A 88 -11.18 -1.61 9.98
C HIS A 88 -12.28 -2.59 9.56
N ILE A 89 -13.57 -2.27 9.80
CA ILE A 89 -14.68 -3.12 9.35
C ILE A 89 -14.91 -2.94 7.84
N ILE A 90 -14.54 -1.81 7.24
CA ILE A 90 -14.67 -1.56 5.79
C ILE A 90 -13.36 -1.78 5.03
N ASP A 91 -12.18 -1.57 5.64
CA ASP A 91 -10.84 -1.77 5.08
C ASP A 91 -10.47 -3.25 5.09
N THR A 92 -10.83 -4.01 6.12
CA THR A 92 -10.68 -5.47 6.06
C THR A 92 -11.65 -6.07 5.05
N ILE A 93 -12.86 -5.49 4.88
CA ILE A 93 -13.80 -5.92 3.84
C ILE A 93 -13.33 -5.47 2.44
N HIS A 94 -12.67 -4.32 2.26
CA HIS A 94 -12.24 -3.85 0.94
C HIS A 94 -10.83 -4.31 0.53
N ARG A 95 -9.99 -4.70 1.50
CA ARG A 95 -8.64 -5.26 1.27
C ARG A 95 -8.67 -6.79 1.13
N ALA A 96 -9.72 -7.47 1.61
CA ALA A 96 -9.88 -8.93 1.51
C ALA A 96 -11.10 -9.41 0.70
N ASP A 97 -12.14 -8.59 0.46
CA ASP A 97 -13.12 -8.98 -0.56
C ASP A 97 -12.48 -8.70 -1.92
N GLY A 98 -12.18 -9.76 -2.67
CA GLY A 98 -11.96 -9.72 -4.10
C GLY A 98 -13.15 -9.17 -4.92
N ARG A 99 -13.97 -8.27 -4.36
CA ARG A 99 -14.82 -7.31 -5.08
C ARG A 99 -13.91 -6.35 -5.82
N SER A 100 -13.24 -6.88 -6.81
CA SER A 100 -12.58 -6.08 -7.81
C SER A 100 -13.64 -5.20 -8.47
N VAL A 101 -13.28 -3.96 -8.79
CA VAL A 101 -14.13 -3.09 -9.62
C VAL A 101 -14.57 -3.81 -10.91
N LEU A 102 -13.74 -4.75 -11.35
CA LEU A 102 -13.99 -5.65 -12.45
C LEU A 102 -15.12 -6.67 -12.18
N ASP A 103 -15.27 -7.18 -10.97
CA ASP A 103 -16.31 -8.15 -10.60
C ASP A 103 -17.70 -7.54 -10.68
N GLY A 104 -17.87 -6.32 -10.14
CA GLY A 104 -19.11 -5.54 -10.30
C GLY A 104 -19.43 -5.25 -11.78
N ALA A 105 -18.42 -4.87 -12.57
CA ALA A 105 -18.58 -4.67 -14.01
C ALA A 105 -18.93 -5.97 -14.77
N MET A 106 -18.33 -7.10 -14.39
CA MET A 106 -18.62 -8.41 -14.99
C MET A 106 -20.02 -8.91 -14.66
N MET A 107 -20.49 -8.74 -13.41
CA MET A 107 -21.87 -9.03 -13.03
C MET A 107 -22.87 -8.16 -13.81
N GLY A 108 -22.58 -6.86 -13.97
CA GLY A 108 -23.37 -6.00 -14.84
C GLY A 108 -23.40 -6.50 -16.29
N ALA A 109 -22.23 -6.85 -16.83
CA ALA A 109 -22.11 -7.36 -18.20
C ALA A 109 -22.95 -8.62 -18.43
N THR A 110 -22.93 -9.60 -17.52
CA THR A 110 -23.70 -10.84 -17.69
C THR A 110 -25.20 -10.61 -17.61
N ILE A 111 -25.67 -9.79 -16.66
CA ILE A 111 -27.10 -9.45 -16.51
C ILE A 111 -27.61 -8.75 -17.78
N PHE A 112 -26.90 -7.72 -18.24
CA PHE A 112 -27.31 -7.00 -19.45
C PHE A 112 -27.12 -7.82 -20.73
N ALA A 113 -26.17 -8.76 -20.80
CA ALA A 113 -26.04 -9.69 -21.90
C ALA A 113 -27.25 -10.63 -22.01
N VAL A 114 -27.70 -11.17 -20.88
CA VAL A 114 -28.88 -12.04 -20.82
C VAL A 114 -30.14 -11.26 -21.21
N LEU A 115 -30.33 -10.06 -20.68
CA LEU A 115 -31.44 -9.19 -21.07
C LEU A 115 -31.37 -8.84 -22.57
N GLY A 116 -30.20 -8.47 -23.07
CA GLY A 116 -29.97 -8.16 -24.48
C GLY A 116 -30.27 -9.34 -25.40
N ALA A 117 -29.94 -10.57 -24.98
CA ALA A 117 -30.28 -11.77 -25.73
C ALA A 117 -31.79 -12.04 -25.74
N ILE A 118 -32.47 -11.89 -24.59
CA ILE A 118 -33.93 -12.08 -24.47
C ILE A 118 -34.67 -11.10 -25.39
N TYR A 119 -34.37 -9.80 -25.28
CA TYR A 119 -35.01 -8.80 -26.15
C TYR A 119 -34.55 -8.92 -27.61
N GLY A 120 -33.33 -9.39 -27.84
CA GLY A 120 -32.79 -9.59 -29.17
C GLY A 120 -33.50 -10.67 -30.01
N PHE A 121 -34.25 -11.59 -29.39
CA PHE A 121 -35.15 -12.49 -30.14
C PHE A 121 -36.30 -11.75 -30.82
N VAL A 122 -36.69 -10.58 -30.31
CA VAL A 122 -37.76 -9.75 -30.86
C VAL A 122 -37.21 -8.71 -31.85
N LEU A 123 -35.95 -8.29 -31.68
CA LEU A 123 -35.33 -7.26 -32.50
C LEU A 123 -34.67 -7.81 -33.78
N TYR A 124 -34.66 -6.99 -34.82
CA TYR A 124 -34.31 -7.37 -36.20
C TYR A 124 -32.89 -7.92 -36.41
N TRP A 125 -31.94 -7.53 -35.54
CA TRP A 125 -30.53 -7.96 -35.63
C TRP A 125 -30.25 -9.28 -34.91
N GLY A 126 -31.29 -9.87 -34.29
CA GLY A 126 -31.21 -11.17 -33.63
C GLY A 126 -30.57 -11.15 -32.24
N PRO A 127 -30.71 -12.25 -31.49
CA PRO A 127 -30.33 -12.35 -30.08
C PRO A 127 -28.83 -12.22 -29.84
N ILE A 128 -28.01 -12.61 -30.83
CA ILE A 128 -26.55 -12.63 -30.70
C ILE A 128 -25.97 -11.21 -30.65
N ILE A 129 -26.39 -10.33 -31.57
CA ILE A 129 -25.84 -8.98 -31.67
C ILE A 129 -26.34 -8.11 -30.50
N TRP A 130 -27.62 -8.19 -30.16
CA TRP A 130 -28.18 -7.47 -29.01
C TRP A 130 -27.64 -7.98 -27.67
N GLY A 131 -27.36 -9.28 -27.54
CA GLY A 131 -26.66 -9.83 -26.38
C GLY A 131 -25.24 -9.29 -26.22
N LEU A 132 -24.48 -9.15 -27.32
CA LEU A 132 -23.12 -8.59 -27.28
C LEU A 132 -23.12 -7.09 -26.94
N ILE A 133 -24.07 -6.32 -27.48
CA ILE A 133 -24.26 -4.92 -27.14
C ILE A 133 -24.66 -4.77 -25.67
N GLY A 134 -25.55 -5.63 -25.18
CA GLY A 134 -25.92 -5.71 -23.77
C GLY A 134 -24.72 -6.01 -22.87
N LEU A 135 -23.86 -6.93 -23.27
CA LEU A 135 -22.63 -7.26 -22.54
C LEU A 135 -21.70 -6.04 -22.44
N ALA A 136 -21.38 -5.42 -23.57
CA ALA A 136 -20.50 -4.25 -23.60
C ALA A 136 -21.09 -3.06 -22.84
N GLY A 137 -22.38 -2.80 -23.02
CA GLY A 137 -23.10 -1.73 -22.32
C GLY A 137 -23.14 -1.98 -20.81
N GLY A 138 -23.49 -3.20 -20.39
CA GLY A 138 -23.55 -3.59 -18.98
C GLY A 138 -22.18 -3.54 -18.30
N PHE A 139 -21.12 -3.93 -19.00
CA PHE A 139 -19.75 -3.81 -18.51
C PHE A 139 -19.37 -2.35 -18.25
N ILE A 140 -19.60 -1.47 -19.24
CA ILE A 140 -19.29 -0.04 -19.11
C ILE A 140 -20.13 0.60 -18.01
N LEU A 141 -21.42 0.31 -17.95
CA LEU A 141 -22.34 0.89 -16.97
C LEU A 141 -21.98 0.42 -15.55
N GLY A 142 -21.71 -0.87 -15.37
CA GLY A 142 -21.25 -1.44 -14.10
C GLY A 142 -19.93 -0.80 -13.65
N LEU A 143 -18.97 -0.64 -14.56
CA LEU A 143 -17.69 -0.01 -14.28
C LEU A 143 -17.85 1.47 -13.89
N ILE A 144 -18.73 2.23 -14.56
CA ILE A 144 -19.02 3.63 -14.22
C ILE A 144 -19.62 3.75 -12.82
N ILE A 145 -20.59 2.89 -12.47
CA ILE A 145 -21.25 2.90 -11.16
C ILE A 145 -20.23 2.62 -10.06
N GLU A 146 -19.41 1.59 -10.24
CA GLU A 146 -18.40 1.18 -9.27
C GLU A 146 -17.31 2.25 -9.08
N LEU A 147 -16.87 2.90 -10.18
CA LEU A 147 -15.93 4.02 -10.12
C LEU A 147 -16.53 5.25 -9.45
N ALA A 148 -17.81 5.57 -9.70
CA ALA A 148 -18.48 6.70 -9.08
C ALA A 148 -18.63 6.52 -7.55
N LEU A 149 -18.89 5.30 -7.10
CA LEU A 149 -18.94 4.95 -5.68
C LEU A 149 -17.53 4.97 -5.06
N SER A 150 -16.53 4.46 -5.77
CA SER A 150 -15.12 4.45 -5.32
C SER A 150 -14.52 5.85 -5.21
N LYS A 151 -14.88 6.80 -6.09
CA LYS A 151 -14.41 8.20 -6.00
C LYS A 151 -14.83 8.90 -4.70
N LYS A 152 -15.98 8.55 -4.13
CA LYS A 152 -16.39 9.07 -2.80
C LYS A 152 -15.54 8.49 -1.67
N LYS A 153 -15.04 7.26 -1.83
CA LYS A 153 -14.13 6.61 -0.86
C LYS A 153 -12.70 7.13 -0.98
N LEU A 154 -12.17 7.31 -2.19
CA LEU A 154 -10.80 7.81 -2.44
C LEU A 154 -10.49 9.17 -1.79
N LYS A 155 -11.48 10.06 -1.65
CA LYS A 155 -11.29 11.35 -0.99
C LYS A 155 -11.11 11.24 0.54
N VAL A 156 -11.58 10.13 1.13
CA VAL A 156 -11.40 9.82 2.57
C VAL A 156 -10.05 9.12 2.81
N PHE A 157 -9.56 8.35 1.83
CA PHE A 157 -8.30 7.59 1.91
C PHE A 157 -7.03 8.37 1.54
N ALA A 158 -7.15 9.62 1.06
CA ALA A 158 -5.99 10.44 0.67
C ALA A 158 -5.17 10.99 1.86
N SER A 159 -5.51 10.63 3.10
CA SER A 159 -4.58 10.81 4.22
C SER A 159 -3.48 9.77 4.08
N ARG A 160 -2.28 10.19 3.68
CA ARG A 160 -1.09 9.33 3.63
C ARG A 160 -0.85 8.76 5.02
N LYS A 161 -1.36 7.56 5.27
CA LYS A 161 -1.17 6.85 6.54
C LYS A 161 0.25 6.32 6.52
N SER A 162 1.11 6.92 7.32
CA SER A 162 2.45 6.38 7.57
C SER A 162 2.31 5.01 8.24
N GLU A 163 2.79 3.96 7.58
CA GLU A 163 2.67 2.57 8.05
C GLU A 163 3.98 2.02 8.61
N VAL A 164 5.11 2.67 8.35
CA VAL A 164 6.42 2.27 8.86
C VAL A 164 7.19 3.48 9.38
N ILE A 165 7.73 3.39 10.59
CA ILE A 165 8.71 4.33 11.12
C ILE A 165 10.10 3.70 11.02
N ILE A 166 11.05 4.50 10.55
CA ILE A 166 12.48 4.17 10.60
C ILE A 166 13.16 5.20 11.48
N GLU A 167 13.78 4.73 12.54
CA GLU A 167 14.63 5.48 13.44
C GLU A 167 16.08 5.12 13.18
N VAL A 168 16.90 6.14 12.94
CA VAL A 168 18.32 5.99 12.61
C VAL A 168 19.13 6.85 13.55
N MET A 169 20.10 6.22 14.23
CA MET A 169 21.13 6.91 14.98
C MET A 169 22.41 6.95 14.14
N CYS A 170 22.86 8.14 13.77
CA CYS A 170 24.09 8.32 13.00
C CYS A 170 24.95 9.45 13.56
N ASP A 171 26.24 9.46 13.24
CA ASP A 171 27.09 10.60 13.55
C ASP A 171 26.64 11.85 12.79
N SER A 172 26.89 13.01 13.39
CA SER A 172 26.56 14.34 12.87
C SER A 172 27.09 14.60 11.45
N SER A 173 28.24 14.02 11.09
CA SER A 173 28.86 14.13 9.77
C SER A 173 28.02 13.48 8.65
N LEU A 174 27.34 12.38 8.95
CA LEU A 174 26.54 11.60 8.00
C LEU A 174 25.11 12.11 7.83
N LYS A 175 24.66 13.02 8.72
CA LYS A 175 23.30 13.58 8.73
C LYS A 175 22.84 14.08 7.35
N ASN A 176 23.68 14.85 6.66
CA ASN A 176 23.31 15.45 5.37
C ASN A 176 23.14 14.39 4.27
N GLN A 177 23.97 13.34 4.29
CA GLN A 177 23.87 12.23 3.34
C GLN A 177 22.64 11.37 3.63
N LEU A 178 22.36 11.12 4.91
CA LEU A 178 21.16 10.40 5.35
C LEU A 178 19.87 11.10 4.89
N ILE A 179 19.75 12.41 5.11
CA ILE A 179 18.59 13.19 4.65
C ILE A 179 18.44 13.11 3.12
N LYS A 180 19.54 13.10 2.38
CA LYS A 180 19.51 12.96 0.92
C LYS A 180 18.99 11.59 0.49
N VAL A 181 19.42 10.52 1.15
CA VAL A 181 18.95 9.15 0.90
C VAL A 181 17.46 9.01 1.22
N LEU A 182 17.02 9.51 2.39
CA LEU A 182 15.60 9.50 2.78
C LEU A 182 14.72 10.23 1.73
N LYS A 183 15.16 11.40 1.26
CA LYS A 183 14.46 12.13 0.18
C LYS A 183 14.47 11.37 -1.15
N SER A 184 15.58 10.72 -1.50
CA SER A 184 15.70 9.96 -2.75
C SER A 184 14.81 8.72 -2.78
N ARG A 185 14.50 8.14 -1.61
CA ARG A 185 13.67 6.93 -1.46
C ARG A 185 12.20 7.23 -1.11
N LYS A 186 11.72 8.45 -1.41
CA LYS A 186 10.32 8.88 -1.21
C LYS A 186 9.82 8.72 0.24
N ALA A 187 10.62 9.11 1.23
CA ALA A 187 10.11 9.24 2.59
C ALA A 187 8.89 10.18 2.63
N ASN A 188 7.85 9.82 3.39
CA ASN A 188 6.66 10.65 3.58
C ASN A 188 6.95 11.88 4.43
N GLY A 189 7.89 11.74 5.36
CA GLY A 189 8.35 12.80 6.25
C GLY A 189 9.59 12.35 7.01
N TYR A 190 10.35 13.31 7.53
CA TYR A 190 11.44 13.05 8.46
C TYR A 190 11.52 14.14 9.51
N VAL A 191 11.97 13.77 10.71
CA VAL A 191 12.21 14.64 11.85
C VAL A 191 13.61 14.36 12.36
N VAL A 192 14.37 15.41 12.60
CA VAL A 192 15.68 15.32 13.25
C VAL A 192 15.47 15.71 14.71
N ILE A 193 15.71 14.78 15.62
CA ILE A 193 15.60 15.04 17.05
C ILE A 193 16.89 15.75 17.51
N PRO A 194 16.80 16.95 18.11
CA PRO A 194 17.95 17.59 18.75
C PRO A 194 18.32 16.80 20.00
N GLN A 195 19.63 16.63 20.27
CA GLN A 195 20.10 16.04 21.51
C GLN A 195 19.51 16.81 22.69
N ARG A 196 18.61 16.16 23.45
CA ARG A 196 18.20 16.69 24.75
C ARG A 196 19.34 16.38 25.71
N LEU A 197 20.07 17.41 26.12
CA LEU A 197 20.91 17.33 27.31
C LEU A 197 19.98 16.91 28.45
N THR A 198 20.02 15.64 28.84
CA THR A 198 19.45 15.21 30.10
C THR A 198 20.28 15.86 31.20
N SER A 199 19.83 17.02 31.66
CA SER A 199 20.27 17.59 32.92
C SER A 199 19.73 16.72 34.05
N THR A 200 20.37 15.58 34.30
CA THR A 200 20.21 14.87 35.57
C THR A 200 21.04 15.62 36.61
N THR A 201 20.38 16.55 37.30
CA THR A 201 20.69 16.98 38.68
C THR A 201 20.59 15.82 39.64
#